data_AF-A0A8H4ANW8-F1
#
_entry.id   AF-A0A8H4ANW8-F1
#
_cell.length_a   1.000
_cell.length_b   1.000
_cell.length_c   1.000
_cell.angle_alpha   90.00
_cell.angle_beta   90.00
_cell.angle_gamma   90.00
#
_symmetry.space_group_name_H-M   'P 1'
#
loop_
_entity.id
_entity.type
_entity.pdbx_description
1 polymer ?
#
loop_
_entity_poly.entity_id
_entity_poly.type
_entity_poly.pdbx_seq_one_letter_code
_entity_poly.pdbx_strand_id
1 'polypeptide(L)'
;MITSEYLKTRLIPFAEKNPQIEIVVTPRPSKHPFVRGLYLNGREKGISARNKTPEEIVETVNLIRDNTGFKNNKRFKKPVISTTASVRGIWSPFKTQPHKI
;
A
#
# COMPACT_ATOMS: atom_id res chain seq x y z
N MET A 1 -7.52 -5.44 27.32
CA MET A 1 -7.17 -5.95 25.97
C MET A 1 -6.51 -4.81 25.20
N ILE A 2 -5.26 -4.99 24.81
CA ILE A 2 -4.37 -3.93 24.31
C ILE A 2 -4.91 -3.26 23.02
N THR A 3 -5.61 -4.00 22.17
CA THR A 3 -6.31 -3.48 20.98
C THR A 3 -7.43 -2.48 21.30
N SER A 4 -8.09 -2.59 22.46
CA SER A 4 -9.16 -1.67 22.86
C SER A 4 -8.59 -0.27 23.18
N GLU A 5 -7.36 -0.20 23.65
CA GLU A 5 -6.68 1.06 23.97
C GLU A 5 -6.43 1.88 22.70
N TYR A 6 -5.93 1.24 21.63
CA TYR A 6 -5.72 1.89 20.33
C TYR A 6 -7.00 2.54 19.79
N LEU A 7 -8.14 1.84 19.88
CA LEU A 7 -9.44 2.35 19.42
C LEU A 7 -9.87 3.62 20.16
N LYS A 8 -9.55 3.74 21.45
CA LYS A 8 -9.95 4.89 22.28
C LYS A 8 -9.04 6.09 22.08
N THR A 9 -7.73 5.89 21.95
CA THR A 9 -6.75 6.98 22.05
C THR A 9 -6.11 7.35 20.71
N ARG A 10 -5.95 6.39 19.78
CA ARG A 10 -5.16 6.59 18.55
C ARG A 10 -6.00 6.59 17.28
N LEU A 11 -7.17 5.96 17.28
CA LEU A 11 -8.01 5.84 16.08
C LEU A 11 -8.58 7.19 15.62
N ILE A 12 -9.14 7.98 16.53
CA ILE A 12 -9.76 9.29 16.18
C ILE A 12 -8.72 10.24 15.57
N PRO A 13 -7.55 10.48 16.20
CA PRO A 13 -6.51 11.31 15.59
C PRO A 13 -5.99 10.77 14.25
N PHE A 14 -6.01 9.45 14.06
CA PHE A 14 -5.63 8.85 12.78
C PHE A 14 -6.67 9.14 11.69
N ALA A 15 -7.96 9.05 12.01
CA ALA A 15 -9.05 9.36 11.08
C ALA A 15 -9.02 10.83 10.65
N GLU A 16 -8.84 11.75 11.61
CA GLU A 16 -8.74 13.19 11.35
C GLU A 16 -7.57 13.55 10.42
N LYS A 17 -6.45 12.85 10.54
CA LYS A 17 -5.28 13.03 9.68
C LYS A 17 -5.44 12.45 8.28
N ASN A 18 -6.36 11.51 8.08
CA ASN A 18 -6.56 10.81 6.81
C ASN A 18 -8.05 10.83 6.41
N PRO A 19 -8.63 12.02 6.15
CA PRO A 19 -10.06 12.15 5.84
C PRO A 19 -10.48 11.45 4.54
N GLN A 20 -9.52 11.13 3.66
CA GLN A 20 -9.76 10.39 2.42
C GLN A 20 -10.03 8.89 2.62
N ILE A 21 -9.92 8.37 3.85
CA ILE A 21 -10.05 6.95 4.15
C ILE A 21 -11.29 6.73 5.00
N GLU A 22 -12.19 5.85 4.53
CA GLU A 22 -13.31 5.39 5.33
C GLU A 22 -12.84 4.33 6.34
N ILE A 23 -13.15 4.55 7.62
CA ILE A 23 -12.74 3.68 8.72
C ILE A 23 -13.99 3.08 9.36
N VAL A 24 -14.10 1.76 9.30
CA VAL A 24 -15.21 1.01 9.89
C VAL A 24 -14.68 0.09 11.00
N VAL A 25 -15.27 0.20 12.18
CA VAL A 25 -14.96 -0.66 13.33
C VAL A 25 -16.11 -1.63 13.54
N THR A 26 -15.85 -2.92 13.40
CA THR A 26 -16.85 -3.97 13.62
C THR A 26 -16.39 -4.90 14.76
N PRO A 27 -17.18 -5.06 15.84
CA PRO A 27 -16.86 -6.03 16.87
C PRO A 27 -16.96 -7.45 16.31
N ARG A 28 -15.98 -8.29 16.63
CA ARG A 28 -15.93 -9.69 16.16
C ARG A 28 -15.76 -10.63 17.35
N PRO A 29 -16.84 -11.14 17.95
CA PRO A 29 -16.76 -12.05 19.08
C PRO A 29 -16.04 -13.35 18.67
N SER A 30 -15.26 -13.91 19.60
CA SER A 30 -14.53 -15.18 19.44
C SER A 30 -13.54 -15.24 18.25
N LYS A 31 -13.20 -14.10 17.64
CA LYS A 31 -12.23 -14.01 16.56
C LYS A 31 -11.06 -13.12 16.96
N HIS A 32 -9.87 -13.42 16.46
CA HIS A 32 -8.72 -12.55 16.66
C HIS A 32 -8.95 -11.16 16.05
N PRO A 33 -8.46 -10.09 16.69
CA PRO A 33 -8.53 -8.75 16.12
C PRO A 33 -7.71 -8.68 14.84
N PHE A 34 -8.22 -7.94 13.86
CA PHE A 34 -7.67 -7.91 12.51
C PHE A 34 -7.90 -6.54 11.89
N VAL A 35 -6.87 -6.03 11.23
CA VAL A 35 -6.94 -4.79 10.47
C VAL A 35 -6.96 -5.16 9.00
N ARG A 36 -7.92 -4.60 8.25
CA ARG A 36 -8.08 -4.81 6.82
C ARG A 36 -8.14 -3.48 6.09
N GLY A 37 -7.31 -3.33 5.06
CA GLY A 37 -7.40 -2.25 4.09
C GLY A 37 -8.03 -2.74 2.79
N LEU A 38 -9.01 -2.00 2.30
CA LEU A 38 -9.61 -2.16 0.97
C LEU A 38 -9.04 -1.05 0.08
N TYR A 39 -8.52 -1.42 -1.09
CA TYR A 39 -7.88 -0.49 -2.01
C TYR A 39 -8.75 -0.25 -3.24
N LEU A 40 -8.56 0.89 -3.90
CA LEU A 40 -9.30 1.29 -5.10
C LEU A 40 -9.17 0.29 -6.26
N ASN A 41 -8.08 -0.49 -6.30
CA ASN A 41 -7.87 -1.55 -7.29
C ASN A 41 -8.67 -2.85 -7.00
N GLY A 42 -9.60 -2.82 -6.03
CA GLY A 42 -10.44 -3.95 -5.62
C GLY A 42 -9.71 -5.01 -4.79
N ARG A 43 -8.45 -4.76 -4.40
CA ARG A 43 -7.66 -5.70 -3.61
C ARG A 43 -7.84 -5.41 -2.13
N GLU A 44 -7.59 -6.42 -1.31
CA GLU A 44 -7.57 -6.29 0.13
C GLU A 44 -6.22 -6.72 0.71
N LYS A 45 -5.80 -6.06 1.79
CA LYS A 45 -4.66 -6.47 2.61
C LYS A 45 -5.08 -6.53 4.04
N GLY A 46 -4.80 -7.66 4.67
CA GLY A 46 -5.20 -7.93 6.03
C GLY A 46 -4.03 -8.35 6.90
N ILE A 47 -3.93 -7.77 8.09
CA ILE A 47 -2.89 -8.09 9.07
C ILE A 47 -3.57 -8.35 10.42
N SER A 48 -3.21 -9.45 11.05
CA SER A 48 -3.67 -9.77 12.40
C SER A 48 -3.09 -8.79 13.42
N ALA A 49 -3.94 -8.30 14.32
CA ALA A 49 -3.56 -7.46 15.46
C ALA A 49 -3.49 -8.27 16.77
N ARG A 50 -3.47 -9.61 16.68
CA ARG A 50 -3.32 -10.48 17.86
C ARG A 50 -1.97 -10.22 18.52
N ASN A 51 -1.99 -10.06 19.85
CA ASN A 51 -0.80 -9.87 20.69
C ASN A 51 0.08 -8.67 20.29
N LYS A 52 -0.49 -7.66 19.62
CA LYS A 52 0.22 -6.43 19.28
C LYS A 52 0.01 -5.34 20.32
N THR A 53 1.04 -4.52 20.56
CA THR A 53 0.93 -3.29 21.34
C THR A 53 0.16 -2.20 20.58
N PRO A 54 -0.33 -1.15 21.24
CA PRO A 54 -1.00 -0.05 20.54
C PRO A 54 -0.08 0.62 19.51
N GLU A 55 1.23 0.71 19.81
CA GLU A 55 2.25 1.26 18.92
C GLU A 55 2.46 0.38 17.69
N GLU A 56 2.57 -0.94 17.86
CA GLU A 56 2.68 -1.88 16.74
C GLU A 56 1.41 -1.87 15.85
N ILE A 57 0.24 -1.60 16.44
CA ILE A 57 -0.99 -1.42 15.68
C ILE A 57 -0.94 -0.12 14.86
N VAL A 58 -0.41 0.98 15.42
CA VAL A 58 -0.18 2.23 14.66
C VAL A 58 0.69 1.94 13.44
N GLU A 59 1.81 1.25 13.63
CA GLU A 59 2.71 0.86 12.52
C GLU A 59 2.01 -0.02 11.49
N THR A 60 1.20 -0.97 11.96
CA THR A 60 0.41 -1.85 11.08
C THR A 60 -0.59 -1.07 10.24
N VAL A 61 -1.29 -0.11 10.84
CA VAL A 61 -2.28 0.73 10.15
C VAL A 61 -1.59 1.68 9.16
N ASN A 62 -0.48 2.30 9.56
CA ASN A 62 0.35 3.12 8.65
C ASN A 62 0.87 2.29 7.47
N LEU A 63 1.36 1.07 7.72
CA LEU A 63 1.81 0.16 6.68
C LEU A 63 0.70 -0.19 5.68
N ILE A 64 -0.54 -0.36 6.15
CA ILE A 64 -1.69 -0.64 5.29
C ILE A 64 -2.06 0.60 4.48
N ARG A 65 -2.06 1.79 5.11
CA ARG A 65 -2.31 3.09 4.44
C ARG A 65 -1.30 3.37 3.34
N ASP A 66 0.00 3.18 3.63
CA ASP A 66 1.10 3.51 2.71
C ASP A 66 1.29 2.45 1.62
N ASN A 67 0.48 1.38 1.64
CA ASN A 67 0.54 0.32 0.64
C ASN A 67 -0.25 0.68 -0.61
N THR A 68 0.22 0.19 -1.76
CA THR A 68 -0.43 0.37 -3.06
C THR A 68 -1.55 -0.66 -3.34
N GLY A 69 -1.74 -1.63 -2.46
CA GLY A 69 -2.70 -2.74 -2.62
C GLY A 69 -2.26 -3.81 -3.62
N PHE A 70 -1.19 -3.58 -4.39
CA PHE A 70 -0.64 -4.58 -5.29
C PHE A 70 -0.14 -5.80 -4.51
N LYS A 71 -0.15 -6.96 -5.17
CA LYS A 71 0.42 -8.18 -4.59
C LYS A 71 1.87 -7.90 -4.24
N ASN A 72 2.25 -8.23 -3.00
CA ASN A 72 3.65 -8.23 -2.55
C ASN A 72 4.43 -9.30 -3.34
N ASN A 73 4.70 -9.05 -4.62
CA ASN A 73 5.54 -9.89 -5.42
C ASN A 73 6.97 -9.70 -4.94
N LYS A 74 7.69 -10.80 -4.73
CA LYS A 74 8.98 -10.84 -4.03
C LYS A 74 10.10 -10.00 -4.66
N ARG A 75 9.91 -9.44 -5.87
CA ARG A 75 10.78 -8.44 -6.52
C ARG A 75 10.07 -7.84 -7.72
N PHE A 76 10.17 -6.52 -7.90
CA PHE A 76 9.95 -5.92 -9.20
C PHE A 76 11.08 -6.38 -10.14
N LYS A 77 10.76 -6.86 -11.35
CA LYS A 77 11.78 -7.28 -12.32
C LYS A 77 12.68 -6.11 -12.74
N LYS A 78 12.12 -4.89 -12.77
CA LYS A 78 12.83 -3.65 -13.08
C LYS A 78 12.60 -2.67 -11.92
N PRO A 79 13.65 -2.05 -11.37
CA PRO A 79 13.50 -1.06 -10.31
C PRO A 79 12.88 0.25 -10.81
N VAL A 80 13.04 0.56 -12.10
CA VAL A 80 12.52 1.76 -12.74
C VAL A 80 11.64 1.36 -13.92
N ILE A 81 10.46 1.95 -13.99
CA ILE A 81 9.52 1.83 -15.11
C ILE A 81 9.35 3.23 -15.69
N SER A 82 9.69 3.40 -16.95
CA SER A 82 9.49 4.65 -17.69
C SER A 82 8.50 4.39 -18.83
N THR A 83 7.59 5.33 -19.06
CA THR A 83 6.73 5.36 -20.24
C THR A 83 7.52 5.71 -21.51
N THR A 84 8.58 6.51 -21.37
CA THR A 84 9.47 6.91 -22.46
C THR A 84 10.77 6.12 -22.40
N ALA A 85 10.99 5.23 -23.37
CA ALA A 85 12.18 4.38 -23.41
C ALA A 85 13.48 5.13 -23.79
N SER A 86 13.40 6.19 -24.60
CA SER A 86 14.54 7.02 -25.00
C SER A 86 14.09 8.43 -25.39
N VAL A 87 14.87 9.45 -25.00
CA VAL A 87 14.58 10.87 -25.31
C VAL A 87 14.92 11.21 -26.77
N ARG A 88 16.00 10.64 -27.33
CA ARG A 88 16.50 10.95 -28.69
C ARG A 88 16.14 9.88 -29.71
N GLY A 89 15.15 9.07 -29.40
CA GLY A 89 14.75 7.90 -30.18
C GLY A 89 15.54 6.64 -29.81
N ILE A 90 14.94 5.50 -30.10
CA ILE A 90 15.52 4.18 -29.82
C ILE A 90 16.61 3.89 -30.84
N TRP A 91 17.71 3.29 -30.42
CA TRP A 91 18.78 2.88 -31.33
C TRP A 91 18.23 1.90 -32.39
N SER A 92 18.66 2.08 -33.64
CA SER A 92 18.35 1.18 -34.75
C SER A 92 19.58 1.08 -35.66
N PRO A 93 19.93 -0.11 -36.17
CA PRO A 93 21.10 -0.30 -37.04
C PRO A 93 21.11 0.58 -38.30
N PHE A 94 19.95 1.02 -38.77
CA PHE A 94 19.80 1.80 -40.00
C PHE A 94 19.87 3.32 -39.78
N LYS A 95 19.92 3.79 -38.52
CA LYS A 95 19.94 5.23 -38.21
C LYS A 95 21.25 5.94 -38.55
N THR A 96 22.33 5.19 -38.77
CA THR A 96 23.64 5.74 -39.12
C THR A 96 23.86 5.85 -40.63
N GLN A 97 22.97 5.29 -41.45
CA GLN A 97 23.14 5.32 -42.90
C GLN A 97 22.56 6.63 -43.46
N PRO A 98 23.34 7.43 -44.20
CA PRO A 98 22.80 8.59 -44.90
C PRO A 98 21.83 8.12 -45.99
N HIS A 99 20.69 8.80 -46.11
CA HIS A 99 19.73 8.54 -47.19
C HIS A 99 20.40 8.83 -48.54
N LYS A 100 20.57 7.79 -49.36
CA LYS A 100 21.07 7.92 -50.75
C LYS A 100 19.87 8.14 -51.67
N ILE A 101 19.87 9.27 -52.39
CA ILE A 101 18.91 9.60 -53.46
C ILE A 101 19.32 8.86 -54.73
#